data_AF-A0A135LXW2-F1
#
_entry.id   AF-A0A135LXW2-F1
#
_cell.length_a   1.000
_cell.length_b   1.000
_cell.length_c   1.000
_cell.angle_alpha   90.00
_cell.angle_beta   90.00
_cell.angle_gamma   90.00
#
_symmetry.space_group_name_H-M   'P 1'
#
loop_
_entity.id
_entity.type
_entity.pdbx_description
1 polymer ?
#
loop_
_entity_poly.entity_id
_entity_poly.type
_entity_poly.pdbx_seq_one_letter_code
_entity_poly.pdbx_strand_id
1 'polypeptide(L)'
;MTEFKTDDSKAPSYTSIDAVEVENVEKKEQKHLVPLLDHELQKPQAKEIIRTLANALNDIADDTKCTKCTVENISTLLTGHVRDLRVAKRSGTWSKEDKRILKAEIKGLLKPVKKDVKSLWKAN
;
A
#
# COMPACT_ATOMS: atom_id res chain seq x y z
N MET A 1 -45.82 41.69 -39.53
CA MET A 1 -46.68 41.64 -38.33
C MET A 1 -47.58 40.43 -38.47
N THR A 2 -47.22 39.31 -37.82
CA THR A 2 -48.12 38.29 -37.21
C THR A 2 -47.30 37.08 -36.74
N GLU A 3 -47.85 36.42 -35.73
CA GLU A 3 -47.23 35.57 -34.70
C GLU A 3 -47.20 34.05 -34.97
N PHE A 4 -46.27 33.38 -34.25
CA PHE A 4 -46.26 32.04 -33.60
C PHE A 4 -46.98 30.81 -34.20
N LYS A 5 -46.26 29.68 -34.27
CA LYS A 5 -46.51 28.48 -33.44
C LYS A 5 -45.38 27.42 -33.47
N THR A 6 -45.24 26.77 -32.31
CA THR A 6 -44.36 25.69 -31.83
C THR A 6 -44.41 24.39 -32.65
N ASP A 7 -43.32 23.60 -32.68
CA ASP A 7 -43.22 22.37 -31.86
C ASP A 7 -41.90 21.58 -32.00
N ASP A 8 -41.55 20.95 -30.88
CA ASP A 8 -40.76 19.73 -30.63
C ASP A 8 -39.57 19.33 -31.53
N SER A 9 -38.37 19.28 -30.94
CA SER A 9 -37.71 17.99 -30.62
C SER A 9 -36.32 18.16 -29.99
N LYS A 10 -36.27 17.88 -28.69
CA LYS A 10 -35.16 17.20 -27.98
C LYS A 10 -33.77 17.85 -28.02
N ALA A 11 -33.60 18.88 -27.18
CA ALA A 11 -32.27 19.22 -26.67
C ALA A 11 -31.72 18.07 -25.80
N PRO A 12 -30.42 17.73 -25.87
CA PRO A 12 -29.83 16.78 -24.95
C PRO A 12 -29.93 17.34 -23.53
N SER A 13 -30.55 16.57 -22.64
CA SER A 13 -30.67 16.90 -21.23
C SER A 13 -29.28 17.11 -20.63
N TYR A 14 -28.96 18.35 -20.28
CA TYR A 14 -27.92 18.62 -19.30
C TYR A 14 -28.41 17.99 -17.99
N THR A 15 -27.72 16.98 -17.49
CA THR A 15 -27.81 16.62 -16.08
C THR A 15 -26.77 17.47 -15.37
N SER A 16 -27.27 18.52 -14.72
CA SER A 16 -26.57 19.22 -13.65
C SER A 16 -26.01 18.18 -12.71
N ILE A 17 -24.68 18.14 -12.56
CA ILE A 17 -24.05 17.42 -11.47
C ILE A 17 -24.26 18.32 -10.26
N ASP A 18 -25.30 18.02 -9.49
CA ASP A 18 -25.44 18.58 -8.14
C ASP A 18 -24.14 18.33 -7.39
N ALA A 19 -23.59 19.39 -6.83
CA ALA A 19 -22.44 19.35 -5.97
C ALA A 19 -22.77 18.39 -4.83
N VAL A 20 -22.15 17.21 -4.85
CA VAL A 20 -22.22 16.25 -3.74
C VAL A 20 -21.55 16.96 -2.56
N GLU A 21 -22.40 17.37 -1.61
CA GLU A 21 -22.03 17.87 -0.31
C GLU A 21 -20.95 16.97 0.28
N VAL A 22 -19.79 17.58 0.53
CA VAL A 22 -18.73 17.02 1.35
C VAL A 22 -19.19 17.14 2.80
N GLU A 23 -20.13 16.30 3.21
CA GLU A 23 -20.44 16.14 4.64
C GLU A 23 -20.52 14.65 5.00
N ASN A 24 -19.80 14.34 6.08
CA ASN A 24 -19.75 13.06 6.77
C ASN A 24 -19.09 11.89 6.04
N VAL A 25 -17.77 12.01 5.83
CA VAL A 25 -16.92 10.84 6.04
C VAL A 25 -16.85 10.60 7.54
N GLU A 26 -17.88 9.92 8.05
CA GLU A 26 -17.85 9.20 9.31
C GLU A 26 -16.49 8.53 9.47
N LYS A 27 -15.88 8.75 10.63
CA LYS A 27 -14.74 7.98 11.13
C LYS A 27 -15.05 6.49 11.02
N LYS A 28 -14.71 5.88 9.87
CA LYS A 28 -14.46 4.45 9.83
C LYS A 28 -13.17 4.24 10.60
N GLU A 29 -13.33 3.91 11.87
CA GLU A 29 -12.34 3.22 12.67
C GLU A 29 -11.74 2.13 11.78
N GLN A 30 -10.51 2.37 11.31
CA GLN A 30 -9.74 1.40 10.55
C GLN A 30 -9.59 0.21 11.49
N LYS A 31 -10.46 -0.79 11.34
CA LYS A 31 -10.23 -2.12 11.90
C LYS A 31 -8.91 -2.58 11.29
N HIS A 32 -7.83 -2.39 12.04
CA HIS A 32 -6.51 -2.91 11.71
C HIS A 32 -6.69 -4.40 11.47
N LEU A 33 -6.71 -4.83 10.20
CA LEU A 33 -6.86 -6.24 9.81
C LEU A 33 -5.67 -7.09 10.28
N VAL A 34 -4.60 -6.44 10.76
CA VAL A 34 -3.32 -7.01 11.14
C VAL A 34 -2.73 -6.30 12.37
N PRO A 35 -3.42 -6.30 13.53
CA PRO A 35 -3.07 -5.45 14.68
C PRO A 35 -1.66 -5.69 15.24
N LEU A 36 -1.15 -6.92 15.20
CA LEU A 36 0.21 -7.21 15.67
C LEU A 36 1.26 -6.70 14.69
N LEU A 37 1.03 -6.88 13.39
CA LEU A 37 1.89 -6.33 12.37
C LEU A 37 1.90 -4.80 12.40
N ASP A 38 0.75 -4.16 12.58
CA ASP A 38 0.66 -2.71 12.65
C ASP A 38 1.43 -2.14 13.84
N HIS A 39 1.32 -2.78 15.02
CA HIS A 39 2.13 -2.44 16.18
C HIS A 39 3.64 -2.60 15.89
N GLU A 40 4.04 -3.67 15.20
CA GLU A 40 5.45 -3.90 14.84
C GLU A 40 5.97 -2.84 13.85
N LEU A 41 5.16 -2.48 12.85
CA LEU A 41 5.48 -1.45 11.86
C LEU A 41 5.54 -0.04 12.46
N GLN A 42 4.89 0.19 13.60
CA GLN A 42 4.98 1.46 14.31
C GLN A 42 6.29 1.67 15.07
N LYS A 43 7.08 0.61 15.30
CA LYS A 43 8.37 0.70 15.99
C LYS A 43 9.35 1.59 15.22
N PRO A 44 10.20 2.37 15.91
CA PRO A 44 11.16 3.29 15.27
C PRO A 44 12.02 2.60 14.20
N GLN A 45 12.55 1.42 14.52
CA GLN A 45 13.38 0.64 13.60
C GLN A 45 12.64 0.24 12.32
N ALA A 46 11.38 -0.17 12.43
CA ALA A 46 10.57 -0.53 11.26
C ALA A 46 10.27 0.71 10.41
N LYS A 47 9.96 1.85 11.04
CA LYS A 47 9.73 3.13 10.34
C LYS A 47 10.95 3.60 9.57
N GLU A 48 12.15 3.49 10.13
CA GLU A 48 13.38 3.85 9.43
C GLU A 48 13.59 2.99 8.19
N ILE A 49 13.43 1.68 8.31
CA ILE A 49 13.58 0.76 7.18
C ILE A 49 12.56 1.06 6.09
N ILE A 50 11.29 1.32 6.46
CA ILE A 50 10.25 1.70 5.49
C ILE A 50 10.62 3.00 4.78
N ARG A 51 11.12 4.01 5.49
CA ARG A 51 11.58 5.27 4.87
C ARG A 51 12.76 5.06 3.94
N THR A 52 13.76 4.28 4.34
CA THR A 52 14.91 3.96 3.50
C THR A 52 14.49 3.20 2.24
N LEU A 53 13.57 2.24 2.37
CA LEU A 53 13.01 1.52 1.22
C LEU A 53 12.22 2.45 0.29
N ALA A 54 11.40 3.34 0.83
CA ALA A 54 10.66 4.32 0.03
C ALA A 54 11.60 5.25 -0.75
N ASN A 55 12.65 5.76 -0.11
CA ASN A 55 13.67 6.58 -0.77
C ASN A 55 14.40 5.80 -1.86
N ALA A 56 14.80 4.56 -1.58
CA ALA A 56 15.50 3.73 -2.55
C ALA A 56 14.60 3.34 -3.73
N LEU A 57 13.28 3.17 -3.53
CA LEU A 57 12.35 2.97 -4.64
C LEU A 57 12.21 4.23 -5.51
N ASN A 58 12.24 5.42 -4.90
CA ASN A 58 12.28 6.68 -5.66
C ASN A 58 13.59 6.80 -6.45
N ASP A 59 14.72 6.41 -5.87
CA ASP A 59 16.01 6.39 -6.55
C ASP A 59 16.06 5.39 -7.73
N ILE A 60 15.21 4.35 -7.74
CA ILE A 60 15.09 3.44 -8.91
C ILE A 60 14.33 4.10 -10.06
N ALA A 61 13.38 4.99 -9.75
CA ALA A 61 12.62 5.73 -10.75
C ALA A 61 13.37 6.95 -11.31
N ASP A 62 14.52 7.30 -10.70
CA ASP A 62 15.39 8.39 -11.15
C ASP A 62 16.48 7.85 -12.10
N ASP A 63 16.38 8.21 -13.38
CA ASP A 63 17.31 7.80 -14.43
C ASP A 63 18.76 8.31 -14.20
N THR A 64 18.97 9.26 -13.29
CA THR A 64 20.29 9.78 -12.93
C THR A 64 20.99 8.95 -11.87
N LYS A 65 20.28 8.04 -11.19
CA LYS A 65 20.81 7.22 -10.09
C LYS A 65 21.21 5.84 -10.60
N CYS A 66 22.21 5.25 -9.93
CA CYS A 66 22.65 3.90 -10.24
C CYS A 66 21.62 2.87 -9.75
N THR A 67 20.71 2.42 -10.63
CA THR A 67 19.69 1.40 -10.31
C THR A 67 20.29 0.14 -9.70
N LYS A 68 21.43 -0.33 -10.24
CA LYS A 68 22.14 -1.51 -9.72
C LYS A 68 22.56 -1.32 -8.26
N CYS A 69 23.16 -0.17 -7.96
CA CYS A 69 23.63 0.18 -6.62
C CYS A 69 22.45 0.27 -5.65
N THR A 70 21.33 0.85 -6.10
CA THR A 70 20.10 0.96 -5.31
C THR A 70 19.51 -0.41 -5.00
N VAL A 71 19.44 -1.30 -5.98
CA VAL A 71 18.96 -2.68 -5.78
C VAL A 71 19.87 -3.47 -4.82
N GLU A 72 21.20 -3.33 -4.94
CA GLU A 72 22.17 -3.96 -4.03
C GLU A 72 22.01 -3.44 -2.58
N ASN A 73 21.83 -2.13 -2.42
CA ASN A 73 21.57 -1.52 -1.11
C ASN A 73 20.25 -2.01 -0.49
N ILE A 74 19.16 -2.02 -1.27
CA ILE A 74 17.86 -2.55 -0.83
C ILE A 74 17.99 -4.01 -0.40
N SER A 75 18.68 -4.84 -1.20
CA SER A 75 18.88 -6.26 -0.91
C SER A 75 19.64 -6.47 0.40
N THR A 76 20.70 -5.69 0.62
CA THR A 76 21.51 -5.75 1.83
C THR A 76 20.71 -5.32 3.06
N LEU A 77 19.98 -4.21 2.95
CA LEU A 77 19.11 -3.69 4.01
C LEU A 77 18.04 -4.70 4.42
N LEU A 78 17.31 -5.25 3.45
CA LEU A 78 16.27 -6.25 3.68
C LEU A 78 16.84 -7.52 4.31
N THR A 79 18.01 -7.97 3.83
CA THR A 79 18.68 -9.16 4.38
C THR A 79 19.11 -8.94 5.82
N GLY A 80 19.65 -7.77 6.16
CA GLY A 80 19.98 -7.38 7.52
C GLY A 80 18.76 -7.43 8.44
N HIS A 81 17.67 -6.77 8.03
CA HIS A 81 16.45 -6.75 8.84
C HIS A 81 15.83 -8.13 9.06
N VAL A 82 15.85 -8.99 8.03
CA VAL A 82 15.39 -10.38 8.17
C VAL A 82 16.23 -11.17 9.17
N ARG A 83 17.55 -10.91 9.24
CA ARG A 83 18.41 -11.52 10.27
C ARG A 83 18.03 -11.02 11.66
N ASP A 84 17.85 -9.72 11.84
CA ASP A 84 17.47 -9.13 13.13
C ASP A 84 16.14 -9.68 13.63
N LEU A 85 15.13 -9.76 12.75
CA LEU A 85 13.84 -10.36 13.09
C LEU A 85 13.97 -11.84 13.46
N ARG A 86 14.85 -12.61 12.81
CA ARG A 86 15.09 -14.01 13.20
C ARG A 86 15.75 -14.11 14.57
N VAL A 87 16.68 -13.21 14.89
CA VAL A 87 17.33 -13.15 16.20
C VAL A 87 16.31 -12.78 17.27
N ALA A 88 15.53 -11.72 17.07
CA ALA A 88 14.47 -11.28 17.98
C ALA A 88 13.38 -12.36 18.19
N LYS A 89 13.10 -13.16 17.17
CA LYS A 89 12.18 -14.30 17.28
C LYS A 89 12.75 -15.43 18.14
N ARG A 90 14.07 -15.63 18.11
CA ARG A 90 14.79 -16.66 18.88
C ARG A 90 15.04 -16.25 20.32
N SER A 91 15.21 -14.96 20.62
CA SER A 91 15.45 -14.42 21.98
C SER A 91 14.24 -14.52 22.93
N GLY A 92 13.15 -15.17 22.54
CA GLY A 92 11.99 -15.40 23.40
C GLY A 92 11.04 -14.21 23.54
N THR A 93 11.35 -13.09 22.89
CA THR A 93 10.60 -11.81 22.95
C THR A 93 9.13 -11.90 22.50
N TRP A 94 8.76 -12.96 21.76
CA TRP A 94 7.39 -13.20 21.32
C TRP A 94 6.85 -14.51 21.88
N SER A 95 5.61 -14.48 22.35
CA SER A 95 4.89 -15.68 22.77
C SER A 95 4.65 -16.61 21.57
N LYS A 96 4.31 -17.88 21.85
CA LYS A 96 3.96 -18.85 20.79
C LYS A 96 2.73 -18.40 20.00
N GLU A 97 1.79 -17.73 20.67
CA GLU A 97 0.56 -17.23 20.05
C GLU A 97 0.84 -16.02 19.18
N ASP A 98 1.61 -15.03 19.66
CA ASP A 98 2.00 -13.85 18.86
C ASP A 98 2.75 -14.25 17.59
N LYS A 99 3.66 -15.23 17.71
CA LYS A 99 4.38 -15.81 16.57
C LYS A 99 3.44 -16.42 15.53
N ARG A 100 2.33 -17.02 15.97
CA ARG A 100 1.34 -17.67 15.11
C ARG A 100 0.49 -16.62 14.40
N ILE A 101 -0.03 -15.64 15.14
CA ILE A 101 -0.89 -14.58 14.61
C ILE A 101 -0.10 -13.70 13.65
N LEU A 102 1.06 -13.18 14.04
CA LEU A 102 1.90 -12.34 13.19
C LEU A 102 2.29 -13.06 11.88
N LYS A 103 2.58 -14.38 11.96
CA LYS A 103 2.86 -15.19 10.76
C LYS A 103 1.63 -15.30 9.85
N ALA A 104 0.43 -15.41 10.42
CA ALA A 104 -0.81 -15.46 9.66
C ALA A 104 -1.11 -14.12 8.97
N GLU A 105 -0.98 -13.01 9.71
CA GLU A 105 -1.13 -11.64 9.20
C GLU A 105 -0.17 -11.36 8.03
N ILE A 106 1.14 -11.60 8.23
CA ILE A 106 2.16 -11.43 7.17
C ILE A 106 1.84 -12.31 5.96
N LYS A 107 1.45 -13.58 6.16
CA LYS A 107 1.07 -14.46 5.06
C LYS A 107 -0.17 -13.96 4.32
N GLY A 108 -1.13 -13.35 5.03
CA GLY A 108 -2.33 -12.74 4.45
C GLY A 108 -1.97 -11.64 3.46
N LEU A 109 -1.03 -10.78 3.83
CA LEU A 109 -0.58 -9.65 2.99
C LEU A 109 0.37 -10.06 1.87
N LEU A 110 1.29 -11.00 2.13
CA LEU A 110 2.31 -11.39 1.16
C LEU A 110 1.77 -12.29 0.04
N LYS A 111 0.71 -13.05 0.29
CA LYS A 111 0.12 -13.97 -0.71
C LYS A 111 -0.41 -13.24 -1.95
N PRO A 112 -1.23 -12.17 -1.83
CA PRO A 112 -1.65 -11.35 -2.97
C PRO A 112 -0.45 -10.78 -3.72
N VAL A 113 0.46 -10.09 -3.02
CA VAL A 113 1.65 -9.47 -3.63
C VAL A 113 2.50 -10.49 -4.40
N LYS A 114 2.72 -11.67 -3.85
CA LYS A 114 3.45 -12.75 -4.53
C LYS A 114 2.74 -13.20 -5.80
N LYS A 115 1.41 -13.29 -5.80
CA LYS A 115 0.64 -13.64 -7.01
C LYS A 115 0.84 -12.56 -8.07
N ASP A 116 0.74 -11.30 -7.68
CA ASP A 116 0.84 -10.15 -8.59
C ASP A 116 2.25 -10.06 -9.22
N VAL A 117 3.31 -10.16 -8.42
CA VAL A 117 4.70 -10.20 -8.91
C VAL A 117 4.92 -11.39 -9.85
N LYS A 118 4.39 -12.57 -9.51
CA LYS A 118 4.52 -13.76 -10.36
C LYS A 118 3.76 -13.62 -11.67
N SER A 119 2.60 -12.95 -11.69
CA SER A 119 1.89 -12.66 -12.95
C SER A 119 2.68 -11.67 -13.82
N LEU A 120 3.24 -10.61 -13.23
CA LEU A 120 4.05 -9.63 -13.97
C LEU A 120 5.29 -10.28 -14.61
N TRP A 121 6.00 -11.15 -13.88
CA TRP A 121 7.15 -11.88 -14.42
C TRP A 121 6.82 -12.95 -15.46
N LYS A 122 5.57 -13.41 -15.55
CA LYS A 122 5.15 -14.32 -16.62
C LYS A 122 4.67 -13.58 -17.87
N ALA A 123 4.32 -12.31 -17.72
CA ALA A 123 3.84 -11.46 -18.80
C ALA A 123 4.98 -10.75 -19.56
N ASN A 124 6.19 -10.72 -18.98
CA ASN A 124 7.45 -10.31 -19.60
C ASN A 124 8.24 -11.53 -20.06
#